data_AF-A0A9W6I2K2-F1
#
_entry.id   AF-A0A9W6I2K2-F1
#
_cell.length_a   1.000
_cell.length_b   1.000
_cell.length_c   1.000
_cell.angle_alpha   90.00
_cell.angle_beta   90.00
_cell.angle_gamma   90.00
#
_symmetry.space_group_name_H-M   'P 1'
#
loop_
_entity.id
_entity.type
_entity.pdbx_description
1 polymer ?
#
loop_
_entity_poly.entity_id
_entity_poly.type
_entity_poly.pdbx_seq_one_letter_code
_entity_poly.pdbx_strand_id
1 'polypeptide(L)'
;MEYFVYGRDRPGAFGLKMSLNDDHWSFMDGYGELLVARGPTLTGDGEEAESTGSLHIVDLPDAEAARAFAYEEPYHRAGVFESVLLCRFRNILGRTMWDFTEAVDGYGRFLVITMGESTPAPVASEHMIVCGELLALDREARLGWAAAVEAPDREAAATLLPADGGGRTETHHWRFGGRPAPLPSRPKAKDSLT
;
A
#
# COMPACT_ATOMS: atom_id res chain seq x y z
N MET A 1 -7.11 8.92 13.55
CA MET A 1 -5.67 8.56 13.65
C MET A 1 -5.33 7.68 12.47
N GLU A 2 -4.16 7.85 11.85
CA GLU A 2 -3.76 6.99 10.73
C GLU A 2 -3.20 5.64 11.23
N TYR A 3 -3.48 4.58 10.48
CA TYR A 3 -2.99 3.24 10.71
C TYR A 3 -2.35 2.69 9.46
N PHE A 4 -1.21 2.02 9.63
CA PHE A 4 -0.51 1.30 8.58
C PHE A 4 -0.90 -0.17 8.65
N VAL A 5 -1.45 -0.70 7.56
CA VAL A 5 -1.87 -2.09 7.42
C VAL A 5 -1.21 -2.69 6.19
N TYR A 6 -0.33 -3.66 6.39
CA TYR A 6 0.30 -4.40 5.31
C TYR A 6 0.08 -5.90 5.46
N GLY A 7 -0.78 -6.45 4.59
CA GLY A 7 -1.00 -7.89 4.46
C GLY A 7 0.00 -8.48 3.46
N ARG A 8 0.84 -9.42 3.89
CA ARG A 8 1.74 -10.19 3.01
C ARG A 8 1.00 -11.42 2.55
N ASP A 9 0.92 -11.64 1.24
CA ASP A 9 0.23 -12.81 0.69
C ASP A 9 1.04 -14.08 1.00
N ARG A 10 0.37 -15.17 1.38
CA ARG A 10 1.03 -16.47 1.49
C ARG A 10 1.42 -16.98 0.09
N PRO A 11 2.44 -17.84 -0.04
CA PRO A 11 2.79 -18.47 -1.30
C PRO A 11 1.58 -19.17 -1.96
N GLY A 12 1.41 -18.95 -3.27
CA GLY A 12 0.33 -19.55 -4.06
C GLY A 12 -1.07 -18.99 -3.80
N ALA A 13 -1.22 -17.86 -3.10
CA ALA A 13 -2.51 -17.25 -2.84
C ALA A 13 -3.06 -16.40 -3.99
N PHE A 14 -2.26 -16.06 -5.00
CA PHE A 14 -2.63 -15.12 -6.06
C PHE A 14 -3.97 -15.46 -6.73
N GLY A 15 -4.18 -16.72 -7.12
CA GLY A 15 -5.45 -17.16 -7.74
C GLY A 15 -6.67 -16.97 -6.83
N LEU A 16 -6.54 -17.28 -5.53
CA LEU A 16 -7.60 -17.06 -4.55
C LEU A 16 -7.85 -15.56 -4.35
N LYS A 17 -6.80 -14.75 -4.24
CA LYS A 17 -6.89 -13.31 -4.11
C LYS A 17 -7.66 -12.69 -5.27
N MET A 18 -7.32 -13.08 -6.51
CA MET A 18 -8.03 -12.59 -7.70
C MET A 18 -9.52 -12.96 -7.70
N SER A 19 -9.89 -14.15 -7.22
CA SER A 19 -11.32 -14.52 -7.10
C SER A 19 -12.11 -13.71 -6.05
N LEU A 20 -11.42 -13.04 -5.13
CA LEU A 20 -12.00 -12.23 -4.05
C LEU A 20 -11.89 -10.72 -4.32
N ASN A 21 -11.34 -10.31 -5.46
CA ASN A 21 -11.09 -8.90 -5.77
C ASN A 21 -12.35 -8.04 -5.62
N ASP A 22 -13.50 -8.51 -6.11
CA ASP A 22 -14.74 -7.73 -6.07
C ASP A 22 -15.26 -7.55 -4.64
N ASP A 23 -15.17 -8.58 -3.81
CA ASP A 23 -15.53 -8.51 -2.40
C ASP A 23 -14.57 -7.56 -1.66
N HIS A 24 -13.27 -7.67 -1.93
CA HIS A 24 -12.26 -6.79 -1.37
C HIS A 24 -12.52 -5.33 -1.75
N TRP A 25 -12.83 -5.05 -3.02
CA TRP A 25 -13.17 -3.69 -3.45
C TRP A 25 -14.44 -3.18 -2.79
N SER A 26 -15.47 -4.03 -2.67
CA SER A 26 -16.72 -3.66 -2.00
C SER A 26 -16.51 -3.32 -0.52
N PHE A 27 -15.60 -4.03 0.16
CA PHE A 27 -15.18 -3.69 1.51
C PHE A 27 -14.43 -2.36 1.55
N MET A 28 -13.46 -2.15 0.65
CA MET A 28 -12.63 -0.95 0.61
C MET A 28 -13.41 0.31 0.21
N ASP A 29 -14.50 0.18 -0.56
CA ASP A 29 -15.40 1.29 -0.91
C ASP A 29 -16.00 1.94 0.36
N GLY A 30 -16.16 1.19 1.45
CA GLY A 30 -16.62 1.70 2.75
C GLY A 30 -15.62 2.60 3.48
N TYR A 31 -14.35 2.61 3.05
CA TYR A 31 -13.26 3.39 3.65
C TYR A 31 -12.69 4.43 2.68
N GLY A 32 -13.32 4.65 1.52
CA GLY A 32 -12.78 5.44 0.42
C GLY A 32 -12.25 6.82 0.82
N GLU A 33 -13.01 7.58 1.61
CA GLU A 33 -12.67 8.92 2.09
C GLU A 33 -11.62 8.92 3.23
N LEU A 34 -11.42 7.78 3.88
CA LEU A 34 -10.54 7.62 5.03
C LEU A 34 -9.15 7.09 4.63
N LEU A 35 -9.04 6.48 3.45
CA LEU A 35 -7.78 6.00 2.94
C LEU A 35 -6.84 7.19 2.70
N VAL A 36 -5.56 7.02 3.04
CA VAL A 36 -4.46 7.96 2.79
C VAL A 36 -3.59 7.44 1.66
N ALA A 37 -3.32 6.15 1.65
CA ALA A 37 -2.65 5.45 0.55
C ALA A 37 -3.13 4.01 0.49
N ARG A 38 -3.18 3.42 -0.70
CA ARG A 38 -3.48 2.00 -0.88
C ARG A 38 -2.85 1.42 -2.13
N GLY A 39 -2.61 0.12 -2.12
CA GLY A 39 -2.27 -0.60 -3.33
C GLY A 39 -1.58 -1.94 -3.10
N PRO A 40 -1.55 -2.80 -4.12
CA PRO A 40 -0.88 -4.08 -4.02
C PRO A 40 0.64 -3.90 -4.06
N THR A 41 1.36 -4.69 -3.26
CA THR A 41 2.76 -4.99 -3.57
C THR A 41 2.82 -6.05 -4.67
N LEU A 42 3.90 -6.09 -5.45
CA LEU A 42 3.99 -6.86 -6.69
C LEU A 42 5.27 -7.69 -6.77
N THR A 43 5.31 -8.68 -7.66
CA THR A 43 6.51 -9.47 -7.98
C THR A 43 7.56 -8.68 -8.79
N GLY A 44 7.14 -7.60 -9.46
CA GLY A 44 7.97 -6.76 -10.32
C GLY A 44 7.15 -5.61 -10.90
N ASP A 45 7.65 -5.02 -11.98
CA ASP A 45 6.95 -3.98 -12.75
C ASP A 45 6.12 -4.57 -13.89
N GLY A 46 5.14 -3.79 -14.38
CA GLY A 46 4.34 -4.13 -15.55
C GLY A 46 2.97 -4.77 -15.25
N GLU A 47 2.19 -4.99 -16.29
CA GLU A 47 0.80 -5.48 -16.18
C GLU A 47 0.71 -6.96 -15.77
N GLU A 48 1.73 -7.75 -16.09
CA GLU A 48 1.82 -9.19 -15.76
C GLU A 48 2.28 -9.45 -14.32
N ALA A 49 2.66 -8.41 -13.57
CA ALA A 49 3.14 -8.57 -12.21
C ALA A 49 2.02 -9.04 -11.26
N GLU A 50 2.24 -10.18 -10.62
CA GLU A 50 1.34 -10.75 -9.63
C GLU A 50 1.42 -9.96 -8.31
N SER A 51 0.29 -9.81 -7.63
CA SER A 51 0.29 -9.18 -6.31
C SER A 51 0.91 -10.10 -5.27
N THR A 52 1.76 -9.54 -4.40
CA THR A 52 2.44 -10.22 -3.29
C THR A 52 1.99 -9.75 -1.92
N GLY A 53 1.09 -8.77 -1.87
CA GLY A 53 0.54 -8.21 -0.64
C GLY A 53 -0.36 -7.02 -0.91
N SER A 54 -0.82 -6.37 0.15
CA SER A 54 -1.72 -5.22 0.10
C SER A 54 -1.34 -4.20 1.17
N LEU A 55 -0.99 -2.99 0.74
CA LEU A 55 -0.77 -1.83 1.59
C LEU A 55 -2.06 -1.02 1.71
N HIS A 56 -2.40 -0.64 2.93
CA HIS A 56 -3.37 0.39 3.24
C HIS A 56 -2.84 1.30 4.35
N ILE A 57 -2.91 2.60 4.13
CA ILE A 57 -2.81 3.62 5.19
C ILE A 57 -4.18 4.26 5.28
N VAL A 58 -4.78 4.27 6.46
CA VAL A 58 -6.19 4.64 6.66
C VAL A 58 -6.38 5.43 7.95
N ASP A 59 -7.16 6.50 7.91
CA ASP A 59 -7.54 7.31 9.06
C ASP A 59 -8.79 6.70 9.75
N LEU A 60 -8.60 6.18 10.96
CA LEU A 60 -9.63 5.50 11.74
C LEU A 60 -9.75 6.10 13.15
N PRO A 61 -10.91 5.97 13.81
CA PRO A 61 -11.12 6.60 15.12
C PRO A 61 -10.22 6.02 16.22
N ASP A 62 -9.96 4.71 16.19
CA ASP A 62 -9.22 4.00 17.22
C ASP A 62 -8.62 2.66 16.74
N ALA A 63 -7.90 2.00 17.66
CA ALA A 63 -7.24 0.73 17.39
C ALA A 63 -8.22 -0.45 17.22
N GLU A 64 -9.45 -0.35 17.71
CA GLU A 64 -10.47 -1.38 17.51
C GLU A 64 -10.97 -1.34 16.06
N ALA A 65 -11.29 -0.15 15.56
CA ALA A 65 -11.60 0.07 14.15
C ALA A 65 -10.45 -0.37 13.23
N ALA A 66 -9.20 -0.11 13.62
CA ALA A 66 -8.03 -0.56 12.86
C ALA A 66 -7.90 -2.09 12.81
N ARG A 67 -8.24 -2.79 13.90
CA ARG A 67 -8.29 -4.27 13.91
C ARG A 67 -9.42 -4.79 13.04
N ALA A 68 -10.60 -4.17 13.08
CA ALA A 68 -11.71 -4.54 12.21
C ALA A 68 -11.33 -4.39 10.74
N PHE A 69 -10.77 -3.23 10.35
CA PHE A 69 -10.26 -2.99 9.01
C PHE A 69 -9.23 -4.05 8.57
N ALA A 70 -8.26 -4.37 9.42
CA ALA A 70 -7.17 -5.29 9.08
C ALA A 70 -7.59 -6.76 8.99
N TYR A 71 -8.56 -7.19 9.81
CA TYR A 71 -8.86 -8.61 10.00
C TYR A 71 -10.24 -9.05 9.49
N GLU A 72 -11.18 -8.12 9.27
CA GLU A 72 -12.48 -8.42 8.67
C GLU A 72 -12.49 -8.31 7.14
N GLU A 73 -11.40 -7.81 6.54
CA GLU A 73 -11.30 -7.69 5.09
C GLU A 73 -11.26 -9.07 4.39
N PRO A 74 -11.85 -9.21 3.19
CA PRO A 74 -12.05 -10.51 2.55
C PRO A 74 -10.78 -11.34 2.34
N TYR A 75 -9.65 -10.71 2.00
CA TYR A 75 -8.40 -11.44 1.80
C TYR A 75 -7.90 -12.06 3.11
N HIS A 76 -7.92 -11.31 4.21
CA HIS A 76 -7.53 -11.84 5.51
C HIS A 76 -8.45 -13.00 5.92
N ARG A 77 -9.76 -12.80 5.84
CA ARG A 77 -10.75 -13.82 6.24
C ARG A 77 -10.66 -15.11 5.43
N ALA A 78 -10.25 -15.02 4.17
CA ALA A 78 -10.05 -16.18 3.30
C ALA A 78 -8.65 -16.82 3.43
N GLY A 79 -7.79 -16.30 4.30
CA GLY A 79 -6.43 -16.81 4.50
C GLY A 79 -5.51 -16.55 3.30
N VAL A 80 -5.71 -15.44 2.58
CA VAL A 80 -4.79 -14.98 1.53
C VAL A 80 -3.49 -14.47 2.16
N PHE A 81 -3.58 -13.80 3.31
CA PHE A 81 -2.39 -13.27 3.99
C PHE A 81 -1.74 -14.31 4.89
N GLU A 82 -0.41 -14.46 4.77
CA GLU A 82 0.41 -15.18 5.76
C GLU A 82 0.64 -14.36 7.02
N SER A 83 0.70 -13.04 6.89
CA SER A 83 0.94 -12.12 8.00
C SER A 83 0.35 -10.75 7.72
N VAL A 84 -0.04 -10.05 8.78
CA VAL A 84 -0.51 -8.67 8.73
C VAL A 84 0.32 -7.83 9.70
N LEU A 85 0.97 -6.80 9.18
CA LEU A 85 1.62 -5.76 9.97
C LEU A 85 0.61 -4.64 10.19
N LEU A 86 0.13 -4.50 11.43
CA LEU A 86 -0.79 -3.45 11.85
C LEU A 86 -0.10 -2.53 12.88
N CYS A 87 0.12 -1.28 12.49
CA CYS A 87 0.78 -0.26 13.31
C CYS A 87 -0.04 1.03 13.31
N ARG A 88 0.13 1.86 14.36
CA ARG A 88 -0.23 3.28 14.24
C ARG A 88 0.74 3.93 13.26
N PHE A 89 0.25 4.85 12.45
CA PHE A 89 1.04 5.60 11.48
C PHE A 89 1.04 7.07 11.86
N ARG A 90 2.22 7.69 11.84
CA ARG A 90 2.34 9.15 11.93
C ARG A 90 2.87 9.65 10.61
N ASN A 91 1.97 10.12 9.73
CA ASN A 91 2.34 10.70 8.46
C ASN A 91 3.10 12.02 8.67
N ILE A 92 4.37 12.04 8.26
CA ILE A 92 5.23 13.22 8.41
C ILE A 92 5.12 14.18 7.22
N LEU A 93 4.54 13.73 6.10
CA LEU A 93 4.34 14.57 4.92
C LEU A 93 3.01 15.31 4.94
N GLY A 94 2.04 14.84 5.74
CA GLY A 94 0.70 15.44 5.82
C GLY A 94 -0.08 15.39 4.52
N ARG A 95 0.32 14.51 3.58
CA ARG A 95 -0.33 14.32 2.28
C ARG A 95 -0.76 12.87 2.08
N THR A 96 -1.61 12.68 1.09
CA THR A 96 -2.15 11.40 0.65
C THR A 96 -1.52 10.97 -0.67
N MET A 97 -1.78 9.73 -1.09
CA MET A 97 -1.33 9.25 -2.40
C MET A 97 -1.92 10.03 -3.58
N TRP A 98 -3.08 10.66 -3.41
CA TRP A 98 -3.74 11.44 -4.47
C TRP A 98 -3.13 12.84 -4.65
N ASP A 99 -2.37 13.33 -3.66
CA ASP A 99 -1.64 14.59 -3.76
C ASP A 99 -0.33 14.44 -4.56
N PHE A 100 0.05 13.21 -4.92
CA PHE A 100 1.22 12.94 -5.75
C PHE A 100 0.86 13.03 -7.24
N THR A 101 1.30 14.10 -7.91
CA THR A 101 0.99 14.37 -9.32
C THR A 101 2.21 14.41 -10.25
N GLU A 102 3.43 14.37 -9.69
CA GLU A 102 4.68 14.64 -10.40
C GLU A 102 5.42 13.34 -10.74
N ALA A 103 4.72 12.42 -11.41
CA ALA A 103 5.31 11.15 -11.81
C ALA A 103 6.42 11.33 -12.87
N VAL A 104 7.57 10.68 -12.66
CA VAL A 104 8.69 10.67 -13.61
C VAL A 104 8.60 9.48 -14.54
N ASP A 105 8.74 9.74 -15.85
CA ASP A 105 8.76 8.68 -16.85
C ASP A 105 9.94 7.71 -16.63
N GLY A 106 9.66 6.42 -16.73
CA GLY A 106 10.62 5.35 -16.46
C GLY A 106 10.87 5.03 -14.99
N TYR A 107 10.29 5.75 -14.02
CA TYR A 107 10.40 5.39 -12.60
C TYR A 107 9.35 4.35 -12.20
N GLY A 108 9.74 3.45 -11.30
CA GLY A 108 8.85 2.52 -10.61
C GLY A 108 8.36 3.11 -9.29
N ARG A 109 7.35 2.47 -8.71
CA ARG A 109 6.88 2.80 -7.35
C ARG A 109 7.13 1.65 -6.40
N PHE A 110 7.48 1.99 -5.16
CA PHE A 110 7.94 1.06 -4.17
C PHE A 110 7.33 1.34 -2.81
N LEU A 111 7.03 0.27 -2.07
CA LEU A 111 6.81 0.31 -0.63
C LEU A 111 8.14 -0.04 0.05
N VAL A 112 8.63 0.85 0.90
CA VAL A 112 9.81 0.66 1.73
C VAL A 112 9.37 0.63 3.19
N ILE A 113 9.71 -0.43 3.92
CA ILE A 113 9.44 -0.57 5.36
C ILE A 113 10.77 -0.85 6.04
N THR A 114 11.10 -0.05 7.04
CA THR A 114 12.34 -0.18 7.82
C THR A 114 11.99 -0.33 9.29
N MET A 115 12.27 -1.50 9.84
CA MET A 115 12.02 -1.82 11.25
C MET A 115 13.30 -1.61 12.07
N GLY A 116 13.16 -1.02 13.26
CA GLY A 116 14.26 -0.72 14.17
C GLY A 116 14.22 0.72 14.70
N GLU A 117 15.26 1.08 15.45
CA GLU A 117 15.36 2.39 16.10
C GLU A 117 15.89 3.50 15.19
N SER A 118 16.34 3.14 13.97
CA SER A 118 16.89 4.06 12.98
C SER A 118 15.95 5.24 12.74
N THR A 119 16.52 6.44 12.76
CA THR A 119 15.82 7.65 12.34
C THR A 119 16.40 8.02 10.98
N PRO A 120 15.66 7.78 9.87
CA PRO A 120 16.13 8.18 8.56
C PRO A 120 16.38 9.69 8.57
N ALA A 121 17.41 10.13 7.85
CA ALA A 121 17.62 11.55 7.60
C ALA A 121 16.32 12.14 6.99
N PRO A 122 16.01 13.43 7.23
CA PRO A 122 14.80 14.04 6.67
C PRO A 122 14.74 13.84 5.15
N VAL A 123 13.85 12.95 4.69
CA VAL A 123 13.68 12.65 3.27
C VAL A 123 12.70 13.65 2.67
N ALA A 124 13.17 14.88 2.44
CA ALA A 124 12.46 15.80 1.57
C ALA A 124 12.81 15.43 0.12
N SER A 125 12.08 14.45 -0.43
CA SER A 125 12.14 14.10 -1.85
C SER A 125 10.80 14.37 -2.50
N GLU A 126 10.82 15.02 -3.66
CA GLU A 126 9.63 15.23 -4.49
C GLU A 126 8.96 13.90 -4.88
N HIS A 127 9.76 12.82 -4.96
CA HIS A 127 9.29 11.48 -5.30
C HIS A 127 8.68 10.69 -4.12
N MET A 128 8.66 11.25 -2.91
CA MET A 128 7.90 10.63 -1.82
C MET A 128 6.41 10.64 -2.16
N ILE A 129 5.69 9.59 -1.87
CA ILE A 129 4.22 9.60 -2.01
C ILE A 129 3.64 9.85 -0.63
N VAL A 130 3.95 8.94 0.30
CA VAL A 130 3.63 9.04 1.73
C VAL A 130 4.83 8.53 2.53
N CYS A 131 5.09 9.11 3.69
CA CYS A 131 6.17 8.69 4.59
C CYS A 131 5.77 8.96 6.04
N GLY A 132 6.12 8.05 6.95
CA GLY A 132 5.77 8.20 8.35
C GLY A 132 6.39 7.18 9.28
N GLU A 133 6.25 7.46 10.57
CA GLU A 133 6.68 6.58 11.65
C GLU A 133 5.67 5.44 11.84
N LEU A 134 6.18 4.22 12.00
CA LEU A 134 5.42 3.06 12.47
C LEU A 134 5.51 3.03 13.99
N LEU A 135 4.37 3.14 14.66
CA LEU A 135 4.26 3.14 16.12
C LEU A 135 3.48 1.91 16.60
N ALA A 136 3.77 1.44 17.81
CA ALA A 136 3.01 0.40 18.46
C ALA A 136 1.53 0.80 18.62
N LEU A 137 0.63 -0.18 18.62
CA LEU A 137 -0.81 0.09 18.75
C LEU A 137 -1.20 0.53 20.18
N ASP A 138 -0.54 -0.04 21.19
CA ASP A 138 -0.85 0.16 22.61
C ASP A 138 -0.01 1.26 23.28
N ARG A 139 1.08 1.71 22.63
CA ARG A 139 2.05 2.66 23.18
C ARG A 139 2.57 3.59 22.09
N GLU A 140 3.08 4.75 22.49
CA GLU A 140 3.78 5.69 21.59
C GLU A 140 5.20 5.22 21.20
N ALA A 141 5.54 3.95 21.42
CA ALA A 141 6.86 3.42 21.07
C ALA A 141 6.99 3.29 19.54
N ARG A 142 8.06 3.87 18.98
CA ARG A 142 8.36 3.73 17.56
C ARG A 142 8.95 2.35 17.27
N LEU A 143 8.39 1.70 16.26
CA LEU A 143 8.80 0.39 15.76
C LEU A 143 9.66 0.50 14.50
N GLY A 144 9.49 1.59 13.73
CA GLY A 144 10.19 1.78 12.47
C GLY A 144 9.60 2.91 11.64
N TRP A 145 9.78 2.81 10.34
CA TRP A 145 9.35 3.76 9.31
C TRP A 145 8.78 3.03 8.11
N ALA A 146 7.84 3.68 7.42
CA ALA A 146 7.37 3.22 6.13
C ALA A 146 7.19 4.39 5.16
N ALA A 147 7.47 4.14 3.90
CA ALA A 147 7.19 5.06 2.81
C ALA A 147 6.67 4.32 1.58
N ALA A 148 5.74 4.95 0.87
CA ALA A 148 5.53 4.69 -0.55
C ALA A 148 6.28 5.76 -1.35
N VAL A 149 6.98 5.36 -2.39
CA VAL A 149 7.93 6.22 -3.10
C VAL A 149 7.96 5.91 -4.59
N GLU A 150 8.28 6.91 -5.39
CA GLU A 150 8.70 6.73 -6.78
C GLU A 150 10.24 6.79 -6.89
N ALA A 151 10.84 5.88 -7.64
CA ALA A 151 12.31 5.76 -7.76
C ALA A 151 12.70 5.09 -9.09
N PRO A 152 13.93 5.28 -9.61
CA PRO A 152 14.36 4.62 -10.84
C PRO A 152 14.41 3.09 -10.71
N ASP A 153 14.73 2.58 -9.51
CA ASP A 153 14.78 1.16 -9.22
C ASP A 153 14.61 0.90 -7.71
N ARG A 154 14.56 -0.40 -7.37
CA ARG A 154 14.38 -0.90 -6.00
C ARG A 154 15.54 -0.51 -5.08
N GLU A 155 16.76 -0.45 -5.60
CA GLU A 155 17.95 -0.14 -4.80
C GLU A 155 17.94 1.34 -4.40
N ALA A 156 17.65 2.22 -5.36
CA ALA A 156 17.44 3.65 -5.12
C ALA A 156 16.32 3.88 -4.09
N ALA A 157 15.19 3.17 -4.20
CA ALA A 157 14.11 3.26 -3.22
C ALA A 157 14.55 2.84 -1.80
N ALA A 158 15.32 1.76 -1.68
CA ALA A 158 15.82 1.27 -0.39
C ALA A 158 16.75 2.29 0.31
N THR A 159 17.47 3.11 -0.45
CA THR A 159 18.37 4.13 0.11
C THR A 159 17.65 5.29 0.80
N LEU A 160 16.34 5.45 0.57
CA LEU A 160 15.56 6.55 1.13
C LEU A 160 15.15 6.29 2.58
N LEU A 161 15.02 5.03 2.99
CA LEU A 161 14.80 4.64 4.39
C LEU A 161 15.81 3.56 4.80
N PRO A 162 17.12 3.86 4.87
CA PRO A 162 18.11 2.84 5.18
C PRO A 162 17.94 2.37 6.63
N ALA A 163 18.08 1.06 6.84
CA ALA A 163 18.26 0.51 8.17
C ALA A 163 19.69 0.76 8.66
N ASP A 164 19.82 1.25 9.89
CA ASP A 164 21.09 1.34 10.62
C ASP A 164 21.14 0.27 11.73
N GLY A 165 22.34 -0.04 12.22
CA GLY A 165 22.52 -0.69 13.53
C GLY A 165 21.82 -2.04 13.71
N GLY A 166 21.68 -2.84 12.65
CA GLY A 166 21.04 -4.17 12.70
C GLY A 166 19.53 -4.18 12.41
N GLY A 167 18.93 -3.04 12.04
CA GLY A 167 17.57 -2.98 11.53
C GLY A 167 17.38 -3.74 10.21
N ARG A 168 16.12 -3.95 9.81
CA ARG A 168 15.77 -4.63 8.55
C ARG A 168 14.93 -3.72 7.67
N THR A 169 15.39 -3.51 6.44
CA THR A 169 14.62 -2.85 5.38
C THR A 169 14.06 -3.90 4.43
N GLU A 170 12.77 -3.77 4.13
CA GLU A 170 12.13 -4.47 3.03
C GLU A 170 11.62 -3.46 2.01
N THR A 171 11.91 -3.73 0.74
CA THR A 171 11.45 -2.92 -0.39
C THR A 171 10.68 -3.80 -1.35
N HIS A 172 9.47 -3.38 -1.71
CA HIS A 172 8.56 -4.09 -2.60
C HIS A 172 8.15 -3.19 -3.76
N HIS A 173 8.04 -3.73 -4.98
CA HIS A 173 7.30 -3.04 -6.03
C HIS A 173 5.88 -2.80 -5.55
N TRP A 174 5.34 -1.63 -5.82
CA TRP A 174 4.02 -1.20 -5.38
C TRP A 174 3.40 -0.30 -6.44
N ARG A 175 2.08 -0.25 -6.52
CA ARG A 175 1.36 0.70 -7.39
C ARG A 175 0.15 1.26 -6.68
N PHE A 176 -0.34 2.41 -7.14
CA PHE A 176 -1.61 2.95 -6.69
C PHE A 176 -2.73 1.92 -6.84
N GLY A 177 -3.45 1.68 -5.75
CA GLY A 177 -4.61 0.81 -5.70
C GLY A 177 -5.91 1.57 -5.94
N GLY A 178 -6.88 0.87 -6.50
CA GLY A 178 -8.23 1.35 -6.70
C GLY A 178 -8.93 0.55 -7.77
N ARG A 179 -10.26 0.59 -7.78
CA ARG A 179 -11.05 -0.01 -8.85
C ARG A 179 -10.65 0.67 -10.17
N PRO A 180 -10.22 -0.08 -11.20
CA PRO A 180 -10.06 0.48 -12.54
C PRO A 180 -11.39 1.14 -12.94
N ALA A 181 -11.33 2.32 -13.54
CA ALA A 181 -12.54 2.89 -14.13
C ALA A 181 -13.16 1.85 -15.08
N PRO A 182 -14.49 1.64 -15.06
CA PRO A 182 -15.10 0.74 -16.02
C PRO A 182 -14.70 1.18 -17.42
N LEU A 183 -14.21 0.24 -18.24
CA LEU A 183 -13.88 0.51 -19.64
C LEU A 183 -15.09 1.19 -20.29
N PRO A 184 -14.91 2.30 -21.04
CA PRO A 184 -16.03 2.93 -21.72
C PRO A 184 -16.71 1.87 -22.58
N SER A 185 -18.01 1.68 -22.37
CA SER A 185 -18.82 0.74 -23.12
C SER A 185 -18.65 1.03 -24.61
N ARG A 186 -18.12 0.06 -25.38
CA ARG A 186 -18.03 0.17 -26.84
C ARG A 186 -19.39 0.61 -27.37
N PRO A 187 -19.47 1.64 -28.22
CA PRO A 187 -20.74 2.03 -28.82
C PRO A 187 -21.31 0.80 -29.55
N LYS A 188 -22.57 0.46 -29.25
CA LYS A 188 -23.28 -0.59 -29.97
C LYS A 188 -23.19 -0.27 -31.45
N ALA A 189 -22.65 -1.18 -32.25
CA ALA A 189 -22.71 -1.08 -33.70
C ALA A 189 -24.18 -0.85 -34.07
N LYS A 190 -24.45 0.27 -34.74
CA LYS A 190 -25.76 0.46 -35.38
C LYS A 190 -25.85 -0.63 -36.43
N ASP A 191 -26.78 -1.56 -36.26
CA ASP A 191 -27.21 -2.45 -37.32
C ASP A 191 -27.73 -1.57 -38.46
N SER A 192 -26.90 -1.37 -39.48
CA SER A 192 -27.32 -0.80 -40.75
C SER A 192 -28.07 -1.89 -41.51
N LEU A 193 -29.39 -1.96 -41.28
CA LEU A 193 -30.32 -2.53 -42.26
C LEU A 193 -30.57 -1.48 -43.34
N THR A 194 -30.01 -1.73 -44.53
CA THR A 194 -30.57 -1.33 -45.83
C THR A 194 -30.15 -2.37 -46.85
#